data_AF-A0A486UES8-F1
#
_entry.id   AF-A0A486UES8-F1
#
_cell.length_a   1.000
_cell.length_b   1.000
_cell.length_c   1.000
_cell.angle_alpha   90.00
_cell.angle_beta   90.00
_cell.angle_gamma   90.00
#
_symmetry.space_group_name_H-M   'P 1'
#
loop_
_entity.id
_entity.type
_entity.pdbx_description
1 polymer ?
#
loop_
_entity_poly.entity_id
_entity_poly.type
_entity_poly.pdbx_seq_one_letter_code
_entity_poly.pdbx_strand_id
1 'polypeptide(L)'
;MLQWVENYISAEQYDTPAIAHELYSWEIEQEKKHIYLDPGIEDFLAQYPSDKTIFLSDFYTSSTDLTELLVSAGLDQSVISDGVSSIDERLNKRSGRLFDFIQQKYQLAGVDWIHIGDNEWSDVQMPTSKGIKSIRYLPAQQHQLREQKEFLWNKNEDLTETITNNILNKYAASKDLSVDFQLGLKTTPLIAGFCLKILEQAVISKSEKILFFTREGEFFIKAMNILISHLKTNIKEIKLPEIDIIEVSRLATFAPSLQEISIKEMMRVWNLYSTQSISSLFKTLNVAPETFQSFIDKYGIPADEQIQYPWQDSRIQQLFDDSGFKETLWQHVMQQRALLKNYFATKGLTDDINARICVVDVGWRGTIHDNIALLYPNIHFTGIYLGLQKFLNEQPSNTSKVAFGPDLNHQLEYPHFLDSVAPIEMITNSPSGSVTGYGLENGKIVAIRSVNDDENSAWHNFTKTFQEGILAGMESFSAAVLSYGITHDVVRGYALNIWDVLISGSNKSLTDAFNNLNHNETFGLGGYVKKNHVPTTFEILSSLWNKKNRAALIEFIKANQWSDGIRKRDNLPSLNKYILALTIDLAVFYKRKFYRKY
;
A
#
# COMPACT_ATOMS: atom_id res chain seq x y z
N MET A 1 9.09 -17.81 27.30
CA MET A 1 9.43 -16.57 26.56
C MET A 1 10.93 -16.30 26.49
N LEU A 2 11.66 -16.19 27.60
CA LEU A 2 13.09 -15.83 27.59
C LEU A 2 13.97 -16.69 26.66
N GLN A 3 13.91 -18.02 26.79
CA GLN A 3 14.65 -18.94 25.91
C GLN A 3 14.31 -18.74 24.42
N TRP A 4 13.07 -18.37 24.12
CA TRP A 4 12.67 -18.08 22.75
C TRP A 4 13.34 -16.79 22.26
N VAL A 5 13.31 -15.72 23.06
CA VAL A 5 14.00 -14.45 22.75
C VAL A 5 15.49 -14.66 22.53
N GLU A 6 16.15 -15.40 23.41
CA GLU A 6 17.60 -15.68 23.32
C GLU A 6 18.00 -16.48 22.07
N ASN A 7 17.07 -17.22 21.45
CA ASN A 7 17.34 -17.91 20.19
C ASN A 7 17.37 -16.99 18.97
N TYR A 8 16.72 -15.82 19.05
CA TYR A 8 16.56 -14.90 17.91
C TYR A 8 17.24 -13.54 18.12
N ILE A 9 17.48 -13.15 19.36
CA ILE A 9 18.05 -11.87 19.76
C ILE A 9 19.29 -12.12 20.60
N SER A 10 20.42 -11.53 20.19
CA SER A 10 21.67 -11.65 20.94
C SER A 10 21.60 -10.86 22.24
N ALA A 11 21.83 -11.56 23.35
CA ALA A 11 21.99 -10.97 24.68
C ALA A 11 23.22 -10.05 24.80
N GLU A 12 24.15 -10.08 23.83
CA GLU A 12 25.29 -9.15 23.79
C GLU A 12 24.88 -7.73 23.34
N GLN A 13 23.79 -7.62 22.58
CA GLN A 13 23.34 -6.36 21.98
C GLN A 13 22.08 -5.80 22.64
N TYR A 14 21.29 -6.64 23.30
CA TYR A 14 19.98 -6.28 23.83
C TYR A 14 19.73 -6.94 25.19
N ASP A 15 18.91 -6.28 26.02
CA ASP A 15 18.42 -6.83 27.29
C ASP A 15 17.32 -7.87 26.98
N THR A 16 17.73 -9.12 26.73
CA THR A 16 16.82 -10.21 26.39
C THR A 16 15.82 -10.54 27.51
N PRO A 17 16.15 -10.47 28.82
CA PRO A 17 15.15 -10.53 29.90
C PRO A 17 14.07 -9.45 29.80
N ALA A 18 14.44 -8.19 29.60
CA ALA A 18 13.47 -7.11 29.50
C ALA A 18 12.55 -7.30 28.28
N ILE A 19 13.10 -7.66 27.13
CA ILE A 19 12.33 -7.94 25.90
C ILE A 19 11.38 -9.13 26.12
N ALA A 20 11.85 -10.20 26.74
CA ALA A 20 11.02 -11.37 27.01
C ALA A 20 9.86 -11.06 27.96
N HIS A 21 10.10 -10.20 28.97
CA HIS A 21 9.07 -9.73 29.86
C HIS A 21 8.05 -8.87 29.11
N GLU A 22 8.50 -7.92 28.30
CA GLU A 22 7.64 -7.05 27.49
C GLU A 22 6.75 -7.86 26.53
N LEU A 23 7.33 -8.82 25.81
CA LEU A 23 6.58 -9.70 24.89
C LEU A 23 5.53 -10.54 25.63
N TYR A 24 5.88 -11.10 26.78
CA TYR A 24 4.95 -11.88 27.59
C TYR A 24 3.81 -11.02 28.15
N SER A 25 4.12 -9.84 28.68
CA SER A 25 3.10 -8.89 29.14
C SER A 25 2.18 -8.48 27.99
N TRP A 26 2.73 -8.24 26.80
CA TRP A 26 1.91 -7.96 25.62
C TRP A 26 1.00 -9.13 25.26
N GLU A 27 1.52 -10.36 25.27
CA GLU A 27 0.75 -11.58 25.01
C GLU A 27 -0.43 -11.73 25.99
N ILE A 28 -0.20 -11.56 27.30
CA ILE A 28 -1.25 -11.60 28.31
C ILE A 28 -2.30 -10.51 28.09
N GLU A 29 -1.89 -9.29 27.76
CA GLU A 29 -2.83 -8.20 27.47
C GLU A 29 -3.62 -8.42 26.18
N GLN A 30 -3.06 -9.11 25.18
CA GLN A 30 -3.84 -9.53 24.00
C GLN A 30 -4.84 -10.63 24.34
N GLU A 31 -4.43 -11.63 25.14
CA GLU A 31 -5.34 -12.68 25.61
C GLU A 31 -6.56 -12.06 26.30
N LYS A 32 -6.36 -11.12 27.26
CA LYS A 32 -7.45 -10.40 27.94
C LYS A 32 -8.44 -9.70 27.00
N LYS A 33 -8.01 -9.26 25.81
CA LYS A 33 -8.87 -8.60 24.83
C LYS A 33 -9.70 -9.58 23.99
N HIS A 34 -9.26 -10.83 23.88
CA HIS A 34 -9.81 -11.80 22.94
C HIS A 34 -10.50 -12.99 23.58
N ILE A 35 -10.13 -13.35 24.81
CA ILE A 35 -10.81 -14.40 25.56
C ILE A 35 -12.19 -13.91 26.04
N TYR A 36 -13.12 -14.86 26.11
CA TYR A 36 -14.44 -14.67 26.69
C TYR A 36 -14.96 -16.02 27.16
N LEU A 37 -15.88 -15.99 28.12
CA LEU A 37 -16.55 -17.20 28.59
C LEU A 37 -17.54 -17.71 27.55
N ASP A 38 -17.56 -19.03 27.35
CA ASP A 38 -18.63 -19.65 26.58
C ASP A 38 -19.99 -19.28 27.21
N PRO A 39 -20.98 -18.79 26.43
CA PRO A 39 -22.29 -18.47 26.97
C PRO A 39 -22.92 -19.67 27.69
N GLY A 40 -23.25 -19.50 28.97
CA GLY A 40 -23.84 -20.54 29.81
C GLY A 40 -22.85 -21.49 30.50
N ILE A 41 -21.54 -21.22 30.46
CA ILE A 41 -20.54 -22.07 31.14
C ILE A 41 -20.79 -22.20 32.64
N GLU A 42 -21.17 -21.11 33.33
CA GLU A 42 -21.42 -21.14 34.77
C GLU A 42 -22.66 -21.99 35.11
N ASP A 43 -23.74 -21.86 34.33
CA ASP A 43 -24.93 -22.70 34.45
C ASP A 43 -24.63 -24.18 34.18
N PHE A 44 -23.71 -24.46 33.26
CA PHE A 44 -23.23 -25.82 33.00
C PHE A 44 -22.44 -26.38 34.17
N LEU A 45 -21.49 -25.62 34.71
CA LEU A 45 -20.67 -26.03 35.86
C LEU A 45 -21.53 -26.23 37.12
N ALA A 46 -22.57 -25.41 37.32
CA ALA A 46 -23.51 -25.53 38.44
C ALA A 46 -24.28 -26.88 38.47
N GLN A 47 -24.35 -27.61 37.36
CA GLN A 47 -24.94 -28.96 37.31
C GLN A 47 -24.07 -30.02 38.00
N TYR A 48 -22.81 -29.69 38.30
CA TYR A 48 -21.82 -30.57 38.92
C TYR A 48 -21.27 -29.95 40.22
N PRO A 49 -22.11 -29.83 41.27
CA PRO A 49 -21.66 -29.28 42.55
C PRO A 49 -20.54 -30.14 43.13
N SER A 50 -19.51 -29.49 43.66
CA SER A 50 -18.34 -30.13 44.26
C SER A 50 -17.87 -29.37 45.49
N ASP A 51 -17.17 -30.06 46.39
CA ASP A 51 -16.53 -29.42 47.55
C ASP A 51 -15.43 -28.42 47.13
N LYS A 52 -14.79 -28.68 45.97
CA LYS A 52 -13.76 -27.82 45.40
C LYS A 52 -13.73 -27.93 43.87
N THR A 53 -13.94 -26.80 43.21
CA THR A 53 -13.76 -26.65 41.76
C THR A 53 -12.44 -25.93 41.47
N ILE A 54 -11.60 -26.54 40.61
CA ILE A 54 -10.33 -25.99 40.16
C ILE A 54 -10.23 -26.03 38.63
N PHE A 55 -9.43 -25.14 38.02
CA PHE A 55 -9.03 -25.34 36.63
C PHE A 55 -7.79 -26.24 36.54
N LEU A 56 -7.70 -27.02 35.45
CA LEU A 56 -6.52 -27.85 35.13
C LEU A 56 -6.15 -27.67 33.65
N SER A 57 -5.06 -26.94 33.38
CA SER A 57 -4.78 -26.47 32.03
C SER A 57 -3.40 -26.87 31.51
N ASP A 58 -3.37 -27.41 30.28
CA ASP A 58 -2.14 -27.59 29.50
C ASP A 58 -1.85 -26.30 28.75
N PHE A 59 -1.40 -25.27 29.48
CA PHE A 59 -1.20 -23.93 28.95
C PHE A 59 0.20 -23.39 29.24
N TYR A 60 0.62 -22.41 28.45
CA TYR A 60 1.97 -21.85 28.46
C TYR A 60 2.17 -20.69 29.46
N THR A 61 1.16 -20.38 30.26
CA THR A 61 1.18 -19.32 31.29
C THR A 61 0.95 -19.89 32.69
N SER A 62 1.36 -19.16 33.73
CA SER A 62 1.25 -19.62 35.13
C SER A 62 -0.19 -19.76 35.62
N SER A 63 -0.44 -20.50 36.70
CA SER A 63 -1.77 -20.56 37.31
C SER A 63 -2.24 -19.19 37.82
N THR A 64 -1.32 -18.33 38.28
CA THR A 64 -1.62 -16.95 38.68
C THR A 64 -2.15 -16.13 37.51
N ASP A 65 -1.45 -16.16 36.38
CA ASP A 65 -1.87 -15.40 35.19
C ASP A 65 -3.14 -15.98 34.56
N LEU A 66 -3.30 -17.31 34.55
CA LEU A 66 -4.56 -17.95 34.13
C LEU A 66 -5.75 -17.50 34.98
N THR A 67 -5.56 -17.38 36.29
CA THR A 67 -6.60 -16.90 37.20
C THR A 67 -6.97 -15.46 36.84
N GLU A 68 -5.98 -14.60 36.57
CA GLU A 68 -6.22 -13.23 36.12
C GLU A 68 -6.98 -13.20 34.78
N LEU A 69 -6.62 -14.05 33.83
CA LEU A 69 -7.30 -14.18 32.54
C LEU A 69 -8.77 -14.59 32.72
N LEU A 70 -9.05 -15.63 33.50
CA LEU A 70 -10.43 -16.08 33.78
C LEU A 70 -11.27 -14.98 34.43
N VAL A 71 -10.71 -14.27 35.40
CA VAL A 71 -11.37 -13.13 36.06
C VAL A 71 -11.62 -12.00 35.06
N SER A 72 -10.66 -11.68 34.19
CA SER A 72 -10.80 -10.66 33.16
C SER A 72 -11.88 -11.00 32.12
N ALA A 73 -12.07 -12.31 31.85
CA ALA A 73 -13.13 -12.82 30.98
C ALA A 73 -14.51 -12.78 31.64
N GLY A 74 -14.58 -12.47 32.95
CA GLY A 74 -15.81 -12.32 33.72
C GLY A 74 -16.21 -13.52 34.57
N LEU A 75 -15.32 -14.49 34.79
CA LEU A 75 -15.62 -15.67 35.63
C LEU A 75 -15.66 -15.27 37.11
N ASP A 76 -16.74 -15.62 37.81
CA ASP A 76 -16.79 -15.45 39.26
C ASP A 76 -15.79 -16.39 39.95
N GLN A 77 -14.92 -15.83 40.80
CA GLN A 77 -13.97 -16.58 41.62
C GLN A 77 -14.65 -17.55 42.60
N SER A 78 -15.95 -17.36 42.88
CA SER A 78 -16.73 -18.31 43.65
C SER A 78 -16.95 -19.64 42.90
N VAL A 79 -16.91 -19.62 41.56
CA VAL A 79 -17.09 -20.81 40.71
C VAL A 79 -15.80 -21.63 40.61
N ILE A 80 -14.65 -20.97 40.47
CA ILE A 80 -13.33 -21.61 40.42
C ILE A 80 -12.38 -20.88 41.38
N SER A 81 -11.96 -21.57 42.44
CA SER A 81 -11.24 -20.96 43.57
C SER A 81 -9.72 -21.19 43.55
N ASP A 82 -9.23 -22.09 42.70
CA ASP A 82 -7.82 -22.51 42.62
C ASP A 82 -7.57 -23.15 41.24
N GLY A 83 -6.31 -23.45 40.91
CA GLY A 83 -6.00 -24.13 39.66
C GLY A 83 -4.54 -24.50 39.49
N VAL A 84 -4.29 -25.37 38.53
CA VAL A 84 -2.94 -25.86 38.18
C VAL A 84 -2.72 -25.69 36.69
N SER A 85 -1.61 -25.02 36.34
CA SER A 85 -1.13 -24.91 34.98
C SER A 85 0.04 -25.87 34.73
N SER A 86 0.11 -26.42 33.53
CA SER A 86 1.19 -27.34 33.14
C SER A 86 2.58 -26.73 33.23
N ILE A 87 2.72 -25.41 33.09
CA ILE A 87 4.03 -24.74 33.15
C ILE A 87 4.60 -24.68 34.57
N ASP A 88 3.73 -24.59 35.58
CA ASP A 88 4.15 -24.50 36.99
C ASP A 88 4.77 -25.82 37.45
N GLU A 89 4.13 -26.93 37.09
CA GLU A 89 4.52 -28.28 37.51
C GLU A 89 5.39 -29.01 36.48
N ARG A 90 5.49 -28.48 35.25
CA ARG A 90 6.15 -29.12 34.08
C ARG A 90 5.59 -30.50 33.75
N LEU A 91 4.29 -30.70 34.02
CA LEU A 91 3.53 -31.91 33.75
C LEU A 91 2.31 -31.57 32.90
N ASN A 92 1.94 -32.43 31.95
CA ASN A 92 0.78 -32.20 31.07
C ASN A 92 -0.29 -33.30 31.20
N LYS A 93 -1.54 -32.94 30.88
CA LYS A 93 -2.71 -33.82 30.83
C LYS A 93 -2.53 -34.93 29.81
N ARG A 94 -1.97 -34.59 28.65
CA ARG A 94 -1.76 -35.54 27.53
C ARG A 94 -1.00 -36.80 27.94
N SER A 95 -0.02 -36.68 28.84
CA SER A 95 0.80 -37.79 29.34
C SER A 95 0.20 -38.54 30.53
N GLY A 96 -0.90 -38.05 31.09
CA GLY A 96 -1.48 -38.57 32.32
C GLY A 96 -0.82 -38.03 33.60
N ARG A 97 0.45 -37.62 33.56
CA ARG A 97 1.23 -37.29 34.78
C ARG A 97 0.65 -36.13 35.58
N LEU A 98 0.00 -35.17 34.94
CA LEU A 98 -0.65 -34.07 35.65
C LEU A 98 -1.84 -34.55 36.49
N PHE A 99 -2.59 -35.55 36.01
CA PHE A 99 -3.67 -36.17 36.80
C PHE A 99 -3.11 -36.94 38.01
N ASP A 100 -2.01 -37.68 37.83
CA ASP A 100 -1.34 -38.40 38.93
C ASP A 100 -0.88 -37.43 40.02
N PHE A 101 -0.33 -36.28 39.61
CA PHE A 101 0.07 -35.22 40.52
C PHE A 101 -1.11 -34.67 41.32
N ILE A 102 -2.25 -34.40 40.69
CA ILE A 102 -3.45 -33.89 41.37
C ILE A 102 -4.01 -34.93 42.35
N GLN A 103 -4.09 -36.20 41.97
CA GLN A 103 -4.52 -37.28 42.86
C GLN A 103 -3.63 -37.38 44.11
N GLN A 104 -2.31 -37.24 43.94
CA GLN A 104 -1.36 -37.24 45.06
C GLN A 104 -1.50 -35.97 45.92
N LYS A 105 -1.56 -34.79 45.29
CA LYS A 105 -1.62 -33.48 45.97
C LYS A 105 -2.83 -33.35 46.89
N TYR A 106 -4.00 -33.82 46.43
CA TYR A 106 -5.25 -33.70 47.18
C TYR A 106 -5.68 -35.02 47.85
N GLN A 107 -4.90 -36.10 47.70
CA GLN A 107 -5.24 -37.44 48.20
C GLN A 107 -6.63 -37.91 47.74
N LEU A 108 -6.95 -37.70 46.46
CA LEU A 108 -8.26 -37.97 45.87
C LEU A 108 -8.26 -39.29 45.08
N ALA A 109 -9.28 -40.11 45.29
CA ALA A 109 -9.55 -41.23 44.39
C ALA A 109 -10.19 -40.71 43.09
N GLY A 110 -9.97 -41.40 41.96
CA GLY A 110 -10.55 -40.98 40.68
C GLY A 110 -12.08 -40.88 40.70
N VAL A 111 -12.75 -41.74 41.48
CA VAL A 111 -14.22 -41.76 41.59
C VAL A 111 -14.80 -40.51 42.26
N ASP A 112 -14.01 -39.81 43.07
CA ASP A 112 -14.39 -38.57 43.76
C ASP A 112 -14.08 -37.33 42.91
N TRP A 113 -13.62 -37.52 41.68
CA TRP A 113 -13.23 -36.47 40.75
C TRP A 113 -14.05 -36.54 39.46
N ILE A 114 -14.70 -35.42 39.13
CA ILE A 114 -15.26 -35.15 37.81
C ILE A 114 -14.31 -34.22 37.04
N HIS A 115 -13.81 -34.65 35.88
CA HIS A 115 -13.01 -33.84 34.97
C HIS A 115 -13.85 -33.39 33.78
N ILE A 116 -13.80 -32.09 33.47
CA ILE A 116 -14.57 -31.46 32.39
C ILE A 116 -13.59 -30.81 31.42
N GLY A 117 -13.71 -31.12 30.13
CA GLY A 117 -12.91 -30.47 29.09
C GLY A 117 -13.36 -30.84 27.68
N ASP A 118 -12.78 -30.21 26.67
CA ASP A 118 -13.19 -30.32 25.27
C ASP A 118 -12.39 -31.38 24.50
N ASN A 119 -11.12 -31.59 24.89
CA ASN A 119 -10.21 -32.47 24.17
C ASN A 119 -10.49 -33.95 24.46
N GLU A 120 -10.82 -34.70 23.41
CA GLU A 120 -11.13 -36.14 23.50
C GLU A 120 -9.99 -36.95 24.13
N TRP A 121 -8.73 -36.67 23.80
CA TRP A 121 -7.61 -37.41 24.35
C TRP A 121 -7.26 -36.94 25.77
N SER A 122 -6.96 -35.65 25.91
CA SER A 122 -6.39 -35.08 27.14
C SER A 122 -7.42 -34.93 28.26
N ASP A 123 -8.70 -34.71 27.95
CA ASP A 123 -9.74 -34.41 28.94
C ASP A 123 -10.79 -35.53 29.09
N VAL A 124 -10.82 -36.51 28.18
CA VAL A 124 -11.75 -37.66 28.30
C VAL A 124 -10.99 -38.96 28.49
N GLN A 125 -10.23 -39.40 27.49
CA GLN A 125 -9.62 -40.73 27.50
C GLN A 125 -8.54 -40.87 28.57
N MET A 126 -7.67 -39.86 28.71
CA MET A 126 -6.59 -39.87 29.72
C MET A 126 -7.11 -39.91 31.16
N PRO A 127 -7.96 -38.98 31.61
CA PRO A 127 -8.53 -39.05 32.96
C PRO A 127 -9.37 -40.32 33.17
N THR A 128 -10.17 -40.76 32.19
CA THR A 128 -10.95 -42.01 32.29
C THR A 128 -10.07 -43.23 32.55
N SER A 129 -8.88 -43.30 31.90
CA SER A 129 -7.92 -44.40 32.13
C SER A 129 -7.38 -44.46 33.57
N LYS A 130 -7.55 -43.40 34.35
CA LYS A 130 -7.16 -43.27 35.76
C LYS A 130 -8.33 -43.39 36.73
N GLY A 131 -9.49 -43.82 36.22
CA GLY A 131 -10.71 -43.97 37.01
C GLY A 131 -11.40 -42.65 37.35
N ILE A 132 -11.06 -41.55 36.68
CA ILE A 132 -11.70 -40.24 36.84
C ILE A 132 -12.96 -40.20 35.97
N LYS A 133 -14.07 -39.65 36.49
CA LYS A 133 -15.28 -39.46 35.70
C LYS A 133 -15.09 -38.27 34.77
N SER A 134 -15.07 -38.50 33.46
CA SER A 134 -14.83 -37.44 32.47
C SER A 134 -16.10 -37.01 31.73
N ILE A 135 -16.22 -35.71 31.48
CA ILE A 135 -17.32 -35.09 30.75
C ILE A 135 -16.74 -34.25 29.61
N ARG A 136 -17.14 -34.57 28.38
CA ARG A 136 -16.74 -33.81 27.21
C ARG A 136 -17.62 -32.57 27.06
N TYR A 137 -17.04 -31.38 27.19
CA TYR A 137 -17.73 -30.10 27.05
C TYR A 137 -17.45 -29.46 25.69
N LEU A 138 -18.45 -29.51 24.80
CA LEU A 138 -18.38 -28.99 23.43
C LEU A 138 -19.69 -28.27 23.07
N PRO A 139 -19.91 -27.03 23.57
CA PRO A 139 -21.07 -26.24 23.18
C PRO A 139 -21.06 -25.99 21.67
N ALA A 140 -22.08 -26.48 20.96
CA ALA A 140 -22.07 -26.56 19.50
C ALA A 140 -21.77 -25.24 18.78
N GLN A 141 -22.41 -24.14 19.19
CA GLN A 141 -22.20 -22.83 18.57
C GLN A 141 -20.78 -22.29 18.79
N GLN A 142 -20.25 -22.39 20.00
CA GLN A 142 -18.89 -21.91 20.31
C GLN A 142 -17.83 -22.81 19.67
N HIS A 143 -18.08 -24.12 19.62
CA HIS A 143 -17.21 -25.05 18.93
C HIS A 143 -17.11 -24.72 17.43
N GLN A 144 -18.23 -24.44 16.77
CA GLN A 144 -18.23 -24.01 15.36
C GLN A 144 -17.43 -22.71 15.14
N LEU A 145 -17.53 -21.75 16.07
CA LEU A 145 -16.73 -20.51 15.99
C LEU A 145 -15.23 -20.79 16.15
N ARG A 146 -14.84 -21.72 17.03
CA ARG A 146 -13.45 -22.15 17.19
C ARG A 146 -12.93 -22.84 15.93
N GLU A 147 -13.68 -23.79 15.37
CA GLU A 147 -13.32 -24.48 14.12
C GLU A 147 -13.15 -23.49 12.96
N GLN A 148 -14.01 -22.47 12.87
CA GLN A 148 -13.87 -21.41 11.87
C GLN A 148 -12.58 -20.60 12.06
N LYS A 149 -12.24 -20.22 13.29
CA LYS A 149 -10.98 -19.51 13.58
C LYS A 149 -9.75 -20.36 13.24
N GLU A 150 -9.75 -21.63 13.64
CA GLU A 150 -8.66 -22.57 13.35
C GLU A 150 -8.48 -22.80 11.85
N PHE A 151 -9.59 -22.90 11.11
CA PHE A 151 -9.57 -23.02 9.65
C PHE A 151 -8.90 -21.81 8.98
N LEU A 152 -9.13 -20.60 9.51
CA LEU A 152 -8.59 -19.35 8.95
C LEU A 152 -7.11 -19.12 9.28
N TRP A 153 -6.54 -19.79 10.30
CA TRP A 153 -5.20 -19.52 10.84
C TRP A 153 -4.06 -19.55 9.79
N ASN A 154 -4.20 -20.36 8.74
CA ASN A 154 -3.22 -20.43 7.64
C ASN A 154 -3.83 -20.11 6.26
N LYS A 155 -4.99 -19.46 6.25
CA LYS A 155 -5.75 -19.17 5.03
C LYS A 155 -5.88 -17.66 4.84
N ASN A 156 -4.77 -17.07 4.42
CA ASN A 156 -4.61 -15.62 4.29
C ASN A 156 -5.73 -14.94 3.46
N GLU A 157 -6.09 -15.53 2.31
CA GLU A 157 -7.15 -15.00 1.45
C GLU A 157 -8.53 -15.12 2.10
N ASP A 158 -8.90 -16.30 2.63
CA ASP A 158 -10.16 -16.51 3.34
C ASP A 158 -10.30 -15.60 4.58
N LEU A 159 -9.20 -15.36 5.31
CA LEU A 159 -9.17 -14.44 6.44
C LEU A 159 -9.44 -13.00 5.99
N THR A 160 -8.74 -12.55 4.94
CA THR A 160 -8.91 -11.20 4.40
C THR A 160 -10.33 -11.00 3.85
N GLU A 161 -10.87 -12.02 3.17
CA GLU A 161 -12.26 -12.03 2.70
C GLU A 161 -13.24 -11.96 3.87
N THR A 162 -13.04 -12.76 4.91
CA THR A 162 -13.89 -12.77 6.11
C THR A 162 -13.91 -11.40 6.78
N ILE A 163 -12.75 -10.76 6.96
CA ILE A 163 -12.64 -9.39 7.49
C ILE A 163 -13.40 -8.42 6.60
N THR A 164 -13.20 -8.50 5.29
CA THR A 164 -13.88 -7.62 4.32
C THR A 164 -15.40 -7.79 4.38
N ASN A 165 -15.90 -9.02 4.44
CA ASN A 165 -17.32 -9.31 4.55
C ASN A 165 -17.91 -8.81 5.87
N ASN A 166 -17.17 -8.91 6.97
CA ASN A 166 -17.59 -8.33 8.26
C ASN A 166 -17.70 -6.80 8.18
N ILE A 167 -16.76 -6.14 7.49
CA ILE A 167 -16.84 -4.70 7.21
C ILE A 167 -18.11 -4.40 6.41
N LEU A 168 -18.33 -5.09 5.30
CA LEU A 168 -19.50 -4.87 4.45
C LEU A 168 -20.81 -5.08 5.21
N ASN A 169 -20.91 -6.15 6.01
CA ASN A 169 -22.10 -6.46 6.80
C ASN A 169 -22.39 -5.40 7.87
N LYS A 170 -21.35 -4.83 8.50
CA LYS A 170 -21.50 -3.72 9.46
C LYS A 170 -22.15 -2.50 8.81
N TYR A 171 -21.85 -2.24 7.55
CA TYR A 171 -22.40 -1.11 6.79
C TYR A 171 -23.69 -1.46 6.02
N ALA A 172 -24.01 -2.75 5.84
CA ALA A 172 -25.21 -3.20 5.12
C ALA A 172 -26.54 -2.77 5.79
N ALA A 173 -26.50 -2.48 7.10
CA ALA A 173 -27.66 -1.97 7.84
C ALA A 173 -28.00 -0.50 7.50
N SER A 174 -27.08 0.26 6.89
CA SER A 174 -27.29 1.64 6.49
C SER A 174 -27.95 1.72 5.12
N LYS A 175 -29.23 2.13 5.06
CA LYS A 175 -30.06 2.08 3.84
C LYS A 175 -29.67 3.05 2.70
N ASP A 176 -28.76 4.00 2.95
CA ASP A 176 -28.49 5.12 2.03
C ASP A 176 -27.04 5.19 1.51
N LEU A 177 -26.26 4.10 1.59
CA LEU A 177 -24.89 4.10 1.08
C LEU A 177 -24.85 4.04 -0.45
N SER A 178 -24.17 5.00 -1.06
CA SER A 178 -23.98 5.03 -2.52
C SER A 178 -23.18 3.81 -3.02
N VAL A 179 -23.35 3.47 -4.29
CA VAL A 179 -22.62 2.37 -4.94
C VAL A 179 -21.11 2.60 -4.86
N ASP A 180 -20.65 3.84 -4.97
CA ASP A 180 -19.24 4.21 -4.95
C ASP A 180 -18.63 4.03 -3.56
N PHE A 181 -19.38 4.39 -2.51
CA PHE A 181 -18.97 4.17 -1.13
C PHE A 181 -18.83 2.66 -0.84
N GLN A 182 -19.80 1.86 -1.29
CA GLN A 182 -19.74 0.39 -1.14
C GLN A 182 -18.57 -0.23 -1.92
N LEU A 183 -18.26 0.29 -3.11
CA LEU A 183 -17.06 -0.11 -3.85
C LEU A 183 -15.79 0.27 -3.09
N GLY A 184 -15.78 1.43 -2.44
CA GLY A 184 -14.72 1.87 -1.55
C GLY A 184 -14.48 0.88 -0.40
N LEU A 185 -15.53 0.47 0.32
CA LEU A 185 -15.44 -0.54 1.38
C LEU A 185 -14.84 -1.86 0.87
N LYS A 186 -15.27 -2.33 -0.31
CA LYS A 186 -14.72 -3.53 -0.95
C LYS A 186 -13.24 -3.40 -1.32
N THR A 187 -12.78 -2.18 -1.57
CA THR A 187 -11.39 -1.88 -1.96
C THR A 187 -10.45 -1.71 -0.77
N THR A 188 -10.98 -1.59 0.46
CA THR A 188 -10.18 -1.39 1.68
C THR A 188 -8.95 -2.29 1.78
N PRO A 189 -9.00 -3.62 1.53
CA PRO A 189 -7.82 -4.48 1.66
C PRO A 189 -6.66 -4.10 0.74
N LEU A 190 -6.92 -3.57 -0.46
CA LEU A 190 -5.87 -3.11 -1.37
C LEU A 190 -5.09 -1.94 -0.77
N ILE A 191 -5.82 -0.96 -0.23
CA ILE A 191 -5.22 0.23 0.38
C ILE A 191 -4.57 -0.11 1.72
N ALA A 192 -5.24 -0.93 2.56
CA ALA A 192 -4.69 -1.38 3.84
C ALA A 192 -3.41 -2.20 3.65
N GLY A 193 -3.39 -3.13 2.69
CA GLY A 193 -2.20 -3.92 2.37
C GLY A 193 -1.02 -3.05 1.93
N PHE A 194 -1.28 -2.02 1.13
CA PHE A 194 -0.23 -1.06 0.76
C PHE A 194 0.25 -0.21 1.95
N CYS A 195 -0.66 0.26 2.80
CA CYS A 195 -0.31 0.95 4.05
C CYS A 195 0.55 0.09 4.97
N LEU A 196 0.23 -1.20 5.12
CA LEU A 196 1.05 -2.16 5.86
C LEU A 196 2.43 -2.31 5.24
N LYS A 197 2.52 -2.47 3.90
CA LYS A 197 3.81 -2.52 3.20
C LYS A 197 4.65 -1.29 3.48
N ILE A 198 4.04 -0.09 3.43
CA ILE A 198 4.74 1.16 3.69
C ILE A 198 5.33 1.17 5.10
N LEU A 199 4.52 0.85 6.10
CA LEU A 199 4.95 0.88 7.49
C LEU A 199 6.04 -0.15 7.78
N GLU A 200 5.84 -1.39 7.32
CA GLU A 200 6.80 -2.48 7.50
C GLU A 200 8.15 -2.17 6.83
N GLN A 201 8.14 -1.65 5.60
CA GLN A 201 9.37 -1.27 4.91
C GLN A 201 10.06 -0.07 5.55
N ALA A 202 9.30 0.89 6.09
CA ALA A 202 9.87 2.01 6.83
C ALA A 202 10.57 1.53 8.12
N VAL A 203 10.01 0.55 8.82
CA VAL A 203 10.65 -0.06 9.99
C VAL A 203 11.89 -0.86 9.59
N ILE A 204 11.81 -1.72 8.56
CA ILE A 204 12.92 -2.55 8.07
C ILE A 204 14.10 -1.67 7.62
N SER A 205 13.82 -0.59 6.89
CA SER A 205 14.84 0.36 6.41
C SER A 205 15.40 1.25 7.52
N LYS A 206 14.81 1.23 8.73
CA LYS A 206 15.11 2.14 9.85
C LYS A 206 14.92 3.60 9.43
N SER A 207 13.86 3.88 8.70
CA SER A 207 13.56 5.23 8.22
C SER A 207 13.03 6.10 9.36
N GLU A 208 13.51 7.33 9.41
CA GLU A 208 13.11 8.32 10.42
C GLU A 208 11.79 9.01 10.03
N LYS A 209 11.58 9.13 8.71
CA LYS A 209 10.43 9.81 8.12
C LYS A 209 9.92 9.05 6.88
N ILE A 210 8.60 9.12 6.67
CA ILE A 210 7.91 8.67 5.46
C ILE A 210 7.30 9.89 4.78
N LEU A 211 7.77 10.20 3.57
CA LEU A 211 7.33 11.33 2.78
C LEU A 211 6.45 10.87 1.62
N PHE A 212 5.18 11.26 1.64
CA PHE A 212 4.23 10.95 0.57
C PHE A 212 4.29 12.03 -0.51
N PHE A 213 4.45 11.64 -1.77
CA PHE A 213 4.42 12.59 -2.87
C PHE A 213 2.98 13.09 -3.10
N THR A 214 2.85 14.37 -3.46
CA THR A 214 1.55 15.02 -3.73
C THR A 214 0.68 14.31 -4.75
N ARG A 215 -0.61 14.69 -4.76
CA ARG A 215 -1.73 14.04 -5.48
C ARG A 215 -2.16 12.78 -4.75
N GLU A 216 -1.66 11.62 -5.15
CA GLU A 216 -2.13 10.35 -4.60
C GLU A 216 -1.76 10.18 -3.12
N GLY A 217 -0.60 10.71 -2.70
CA GLY A 217 -0.15 10.66 -1.32
C GLY A 217 -1.07 11.37 -0.31
N GLU A 218 -1.86 12.36 -0.73
CA GLU A 218 -2.82 13.06 0.14
C GLU A 218 -3.91 12.11 0.64
N PHE A 219 -4.32 11.15 -0.19
CA PHE A 219 -5.26 10.10 0.21
C PHE A 219 -4.60 9.07 1.12
N PHE A 220 -3.40 8.59 0.77
CA PHE A 220 -2.71 7.58 1.58
C PHE A 220 -2.34 8.05 2.98
N ILE A 221 -1.99 9.34 3.17
CA ILE A 221 -1.77 9.89 4.52
C ILE A 221 -3.02 9.73 5.39
N LYS A 222 -4.23 9.93 4.83
CA LYS A 222 -5.48 9.75 5.59
C LYS A 222 -5.65 8.28 6.01
N ALA A 223 -5.43 7.34 5.10
CA ALA A 223 -5.50 5.91 5.40
C ALA A 223 -4.43 5.47 6.42
N MET A 224 -3.19 5.95 6.27
CA MET A 224 -2.09 5.70 7.20
C MET A 224 -2.37 6.25 8.59
N ASN A 225 -2.96 7.45 8.70
CA ASN A 225 -3.30 8.04 9.99
C ASN A 225 -4.33 7.19 10.76
N ILE A 226 -5.30 6.58 10.07
CA ILE A 226 -6.24 5.63 10.68
C ILE A 226 -5.47 4.43 11.24
N LEU A 227 -4.65 3.77 10.41
CA LEU A 227 -3.84 2.63 10.83
C LEU A 227 -2.95 2.96 12.04
N ILE A 228 -2.20 4.07 11.96
CA ILE A 228 -1.29 4.52 13.01
C ILE A 228 -2.03 4.87 14.30
N SER A 229 -3.21 5.48 14.20
CA SER A 229 -4.03 5.80 15.37
C SER A 229 -4.41 4.53 16.13
N HIS A 230 -4.84 3.48 15.41
CA HIS A 230 -5.14 2.17 16.00
C HIS A 230 -3.90 1.53 16.63
N LEU A 231 -2.75 1.56 15.95
CA LEU A 231 -1.49 1.05 16.49
C LEU A 231 -1.08 1.78 17.77
N LYS A 232 -1.06 3.11 17.78
CA LYS A 232 -0.67 3.94 18.94
C LYS A 232 -1.62 3.78 20.13
N THR A 233 -2.92 3.58 19.86
CA THR A 233 -3.91 3.36 20.93
C THR A 233 -3.72 2.01 21.61
N ASN A 234 -3.25 1.00 20.88
CA ASN A 234 -3.17 -0.38 21.36
C ASN A 234 -1.76 -0.87 21.73
N ILE A 235 -0.71 -0.19 21.27
CA ILE A 235 0.69 -0.51 21.51
C ILE A 235 1.33 0.69 22.18
N LYS A 236 1.56 0.57 23.50
CA LYS A 236 2.20 1.62 24.30
C LYS A 236 3.61 1.88 23.78
N GLU A 237 3.99 3.15 23.74
CA GLU A 237 5.36 3.59 23.40
C GLU A 237 5.87 3.18 22.00
N ILE A 238 4.98 2.78 21.09
CA ILE A 238 5.37 2.43 19.72
C ILE A 238 6.04 3.62 19.01
N LYS A 239 7.30 3.42 18.60
CA LYS A 239 8.06 4.38 17.81
C LYS A 239 7.81 4.11 16.34
N LEU A 240 7.00 4.97 15.73
CA LEU A 240 6.74 4.95 14.29
C LEU A 240 7.41 6.16 13.61
N PRO A 241 7.86 6.01 12.36
CA PRO A 241 8.41 7.13 11.60
C PRO A 241 7.42 8.30 11.50
N GLU A 242 7.93 9.52 11.44
CA GLU A 242 7.09 10.70 11.16
C GLU A 242 6.50 10.57 9.75
N ILE A 243 5.23 10.91 9.57
CA ILE A 243 4.58 10.96 8.26
C ILE A 243 4.33 12.41 7.88
N ASP A 244 4.78 12.80 6.70
CA ASP A 244 4.45 14.10 6.12
C ASP A 244 4.23 13.97 4.60
N ILE A 245 3.56 14.97 4.04
CA ILE A 245 3.48 15.18 2.60
C ILE A 245 4.69 15.97 2.11
N ILE A 246 5.19 15.64 0.93
CA ILE A 246 6.15 16.45 0.20
C ILE A 246 5.58 16.83 -1.16
N GLU A 247 5.48 18.13 -1.40
CA GLU A 247 4.92 18.69 -2.62
C GLU A 247 5.92 18.61 -3.75
N VAL A 248 5.72 17.66 -4.67
CA VAL A 248 6.64 17.36 -5.78
C VAL A 248 5.89 16.91 -7.03
N SER A 249 6.51 17.12 -8.18
CA SER A 249 6.10 16.56 -9.46
C SER A 249 7.32 16.26 -10.31
N ARG A 250 7.17 15.52 -11.41
CA ARG A 250 8.26 15.34 -12.38
C ARG A 250 8.74 16.68 -12.92
N LEU A 251 7.81 17.60 -13.22
CA LEU A 251 8.11 18.95 -13.71
C LEU A 251 8.93 19.74 -12.69
N ALA A 252 8.48 19.79 -11.44
CA ALA A 252 9.09 20.61 -10.39
C ALA A 252 10.45 20.07 -9.90
N THR A 253 10.76 18.79 -10.16
CA THR A 253 11.98 18.14 -9.66
C THR A 253 13.02 17.86 -10.74
N PHE A 254 12.63 17.76 -12.02
CA PHE A 254 13.55 17.34 -13.08
C PHE A 254 14.69 18.33 -13.29
N ALA A 255 14.39 19.58 -13.68
CA ALA A 255 15.42 20.61 -13.90
C ALA A 255 16.34 20.79 -12.68
N PRO A 256 15.82 20.98 -11.45
CA PRO A 256 16.66 21.06 -10.25
C PRO A 256 17.62 19.89 -10.06
N SER A 257 17.25 18.67 -10.46
CA SER A 257 18.06 17.46 -10.27
C SER A 257 19.21 17.28 -11.27
N LEU A 258 19.29 18.10 -12.32
CA LEU A 258 20.29 17.95 -13.39
C LEU A 258 21.71 18.14 -12.85
N GLN A 259 22.60 17.19 -13.09
CA GLN A 259 24.00 17.31 -12.64
C GLN A 259 24.83 18.22 -13.56
N GLU A 260 24.42 18.35 -14.82
CA GLU A 260 25.02 19.19 -15.84
C GLU A 260 24.00 19.48 -16.95
N ILE A 261 24.31 20.42 -17.84
CA ILE A 261 23.54 20.63 -19.07
C ILE A 261 24.15 19.78 -20.18
N SER A 262 23.61 18.59 -20.39
CA SER A 262 24.09 17.67 -21.43
C SER A 262 22.97 16.83 -22.03
N ILE A 263 23.23 16.31 -23.24
CA ILE A 263 22.37 15.32 -23.89
C ILE A 263 22.17 14.09 -22.99
N LYS A 264 23.22 13.67 -22.28
CA LYS A 264 23.17 12.53 -21.35
C LYS A 264 22.11 12.73 -20.27
N GLU A 265 22.08 13.91 -19.64
CA GLU A 265 21.05 14.21 -18.64
C GLU A 265 19.64 14.28 -19.27
N MET A 266 19.51 14.79 -20.49
CA MET A 266 18.22 14.85 -21.20
C MET A 266 17.70 13.45 -21.61
N MET A 267 18.57 12.45 -21.74
CA MET A 267 18.14 11.06 -21.97
C MET A 267 17.18 10.56 -20.90
N ARG A 268 17.24 11.09 -19.67
CA ARG A 268 16.31 10.75 -18.58
C ARG A 268 14.85 11.03 -18.93
N VAL A 269 14.60 12.01 -19.81
CA VAL A 269 13.29 12.34 -20.38
C VAL A 269 13.09 11.64 -21.73
N TRP A 270 14.11 11.68 -22.60
CA TRP A 270 14.00 11.16 -23.97
C TRP A 270 13.88 9.64 -24.07
N ASN A 271 14.33 8.88 -23.07
CA ASN A 271 14.07 7.45 -22.97
C ASN A 271 12.57 7.15 -22.82
N LEU A 272 11.80 8.08 -22.25
CA LEU A 272 10.34 7.98 -22.17
C LEU A 272 9.67 8.62 -23.40
N TYR A 273 10.17 9.77 -23.85
CA TYR A 273 9.64 10.53 -24.99
C TYR A 273 10.69 10.63 -26.10
N SER A 274 10.70 9.64 -27.01
CA SER A 274 11.67 9.60 -28.11
C SER A 274 11.44 10.64 -29.20
N THR A 275 10.38 11.43 -29.11
CA THR A 275 10.05 12.54 -30.00
C THR A 275 9.63 13.72 -29.15
N GLN A 276 10.27 14.86 -29.34
CA GLN A 276 10.03 16.05 -28.53
C GLN A 276 10.43 17.32 -29.28
N SER A 277 9.66 18.39 -29.14
CA SER A 277 10.05 19.72 -29.60
C SER A 277 10.88 20.48 -28.56
N ILE A 278 11.68 21.46 -28.98
CA ILE A 278 12.48 22.26 -28.05
C ILE A 278 11.58 23.07 -27.09
N SER A 279 10.42 23.54 -27.55
CA SER A 279 9.37 24.17 -26.70
C SER A 279 8.87 23.22 -25.61
N SER A 280 8.65 21.93 -25.93
CA SER A 280 8.23 20.92 -24.94
C SER A 280 9.35 20.56 -23.96
N LEU A 281 10.60 20.57 -24.43
CA LEU A 281 11.77 20.41 -23.56
C LEU A 281 11.91 21.58 -22.59
N PHE A 282 11.78 22.82 -23.06
CA PHE A 282 11.83 24.01 -22.20
C PHE A 282 10.70 24.04 -21.17
N LYS A 283 9.49 23.62 -21.54
CA LYS A 283 8.41 23.37 -20.57
C LYS A 283 8.82 22.33 -19.54
N THR A 284 9.42 21.22 -19.95
CA THR A 284 9.92 20.17 -19.04
C THR A 284 11.03 20.68 -18.11
N LEU A 285 11.85 21.61 -18.58
CA LEU A 285 12.88 22.29 -17.80
C LEU A 285 12.36 23.50 -17.01
N ASN A 286 11.07 23.79 -17.14
CA ASN A 286 10.38 24.92 -16.52
C ASN A 286 11.08 26.26 -16.80
N VAL A 287 11.42 26.50 -18.08
CA VAL A 287 12.01 27.75 -18.56
C VAL A 287 11.19 28.37 -19.69
N ALA A 288 11.23 29.70 -19.78
CA ALA A 288 10.54 30.47 -20.81
C ALA A 288 11.27 30.36 -22.16
N PRO A 289 10.61 29.89 -23.24
CA PRO A 289 11.25 29.77 -24.56
C PRO A 289 11.84 31.07 -25.09
N GLU A 290 11.20 32.19 -24.76
CA GLU A 290 11.58 33.54 -25.20
C GLU A 290 13.01 33.90 -24.74
N THR A 291 13.43 33.40 -23.57
CA THR A 291 14.78 33.60 -23.02
C THR A 291 15.87 32.96 -23.89
N PHE A 292 15.53 31.93 -24.67
CA PHE A 292 16.48 31.15 -25.47
C PHE A 292 16.34 31.37 -26.98
N GLN A 293 15.48 32.28 -27.41
CA GLN A 293 15.14 32.48 -28.83
C GLN A 293 16.37 32.72 -29.71
N SER A 294 17.36 33.50 -29.25
CA SER A 294 18.60 33.76 -29.99
C SER A 294 19.41 32.49 -30.28
N PHE A 295 19.43 31.53 -29.35
CA PHE A 295 20.11 30.25 -29.55
C PHE A 295 19.31 29.34 -30.50
N ILE A 296 17.99 29.32 -30.34
CA ILE A 296 17.09 28.56 -31.20
C ILE A 296 17.22 29.01 -32.66
N ASP A 297 17.22 30.32 -32.90
CA ASP A 297 17.36 30.92 -34.23
C ASP A 297 18.76 30.65 -34.81
N LYS A 298 19.82 30.76 -33.98
CA LYS A 298 21.20 30.50 -34.37
C LYS A 298 21.41 29.10 -34.97
N TYR A 299 20.74 28.08 -34.42
CA TYR A 299 20.86 26.69 -34.86
C TYR A 299 19.71 26.23 -35.77
N GLY A 300 18.77 27.12 -36.11
CA GLY A 300 17.66 26.82 -37.03
C GLY A 300 16.72 25.74 -36.51
N ILE A 301 16.29 25.85 -35.25
CA ILE A 301 15.43 24.86 -34.58
C ILE A 301 14.02 25.46 -34.36
N PRO A 302 13.06 25.31 -35.27
CA PRO A 302 11.70 25.79 -35.02
C PRO A 302 11.12 25.27 -33.69
N ALA A 303 10.55 26.17 -32.87
CA ALA A 303 10.21 25.91 -31.47
C ALA A 303 9.30 24.68 -31.26
N ASP A 304 8.32 24.50 -32.15
CA ASP A 304 7.31 23.44 -32.08
C ASP A 304 7.56 22.27 -33.05
N GLU A 305 8.70 22.24 -33.74
CA GLU A 305 9.09 21.10 -34.59
C GLU A 305 9.20 19.83 -33.74
N GLN A 306 8.48 18.77 -34.12
CA GLN A 306 8.58 17.48 -33.46
C GLN A 306 9.80 16.72 -33.97
N ILE A 307 10.88 16.75 -33.21
CA ILE A 307 12.15 16.09 -33.57
C ILE A 307 12.13 14.67 -33.00
N GLN A 308 12.24 13.67 -33.87
CA GLN A 308 12.42 12.28 -33.47
C GLN A 308 13.90 12.03 -33.15
N TYR A 309 14.15 11.38 -32.01
CA TYR A 309 15.47 11.14 -31.44
C TYR A 309 16.30 12.42 -31.31
N PRO A 310 15.87 13.41 -30.49
CA PRO A 310 16.57 14.70 -30.37
C PRO A 310 18.07 14.60 -30.08
N TRP A 311 18.52 13.55 -29.37
CA TRP A 311 19.93 13.29 -29.09
C TRP A 311 20.77 12.94 -30.33
N GLN A 312 20.16 12.62 -31.46
CA GLN A 312 20.82 12.36 -32.76
C GLN A 312 20.71 13.54 -33.73
N ASP A 313 19.90 14.56 -33.43
CA ASP A 313 19.75 15.73 -34.28
C ASP A 313 20.99 16.64 -34.15
N SER A 314 21.66 16.93 -35.25
CA SER A 314 22.91 17.71 -35.25
C SER A 314 22.71 19.14 -34.75
N ARG A 315 21.53 19.75 -34.96
CA ARG A 315 21.23 21.10 -34.47
C ARG A 315 21.09 21.09 -32.95
N ILE A 316 20.43 20.07 -32.41
CA ILE A 316 20.31 19.87 -30.95
C ILE A 316 21.68 19.61 -30.33
N GLN A 317 22.51 18.75 -30.95
CA GLN A 317 23.89 18.52 -30.50
C GLN A 317 24.69 19.83 -30.45
N GLN A 318 24.65 20.63 -31.51
CA GLN A 318 25.32 21.93 -31.56
C GLN A 318 24.80 22.92 -30.51
N LEU A 319 23.49 22.91 -30.22
CA LEU A 319 22.89 23.72 -29.16
C LEU A 319 23.45 23.33 -27.77
N PHE A 320 23.53 22.04 -27.48
CA PHE A 320 24.10 21.53 -26.22
C PHE A 320 25.64 21.64 -26.17
N ASP A 321 26.31 21.88 -27.30
CA ASP A 321 27.73 22.21 -27.35
C ASP A 321 28.02 23.69 -27.07
N ASP A 322 27.05 24.59 -27.32
CA ASP A 322 27.17 26.04 -27.09
C ASP A 322 27.33 26.38 -25.59
N SER A 323 28.43 27.05 -25.24
CA SER A 323 28.74 27.43 -23.85
C SER A 323 27.76 28.48 -23.29
N GLY A 324 27.31 29.43 -24.11
CA GLY A 324 26.38 30.47 -23.69
C GLY A 324 24.98 29.90 -23.41
N PHE A 325 24.52 28.95 -24.23
CA PHE A 325 23.29 28.22 -23.96
C PHE A 325 23.39 27.44 -22.64
N LYS A 326 24.46 26.67 -22.46
CA LYS A 326 24.71 25.88 -21.25
C LYS A 326 24.74 26.74 -19.99
N GLU A 327 25.47 27.85 -20.01
CA GLU A 327 25.58 28.76 -18.87
C GLU A 327 24.22 29.40 -18.53
N THR A 328 23.50 29.89 -19.54
CA THR A 328 22.18 30.51 -19.36
C THR A 328 21.18 29.51 -18.76
N LEU A 329 21.11 28.29 -19.31
CA LEU A 329 20.20 27.27 -18.81
C LEU A 329 20.61 26.79 -17.40
N TRP A 330 21.91 26.65 -17.14
CA TRP A 330 22.41 26.26 -15.82
C TRP A 330 22.04 27.26 -14.73
N GLN A 331 22.07 28.56 -15.01
CA GLN A 331 21.61 29.59 -14.06
C GLN A 331 20.15 29.39 -13.65
N HIS A 332 19.26 29.10 -14.60
CA HIS A 332 17.86 28.80 -14.31
C HIS A 332 17.71 27.52 -13.48
N VAL A 333 18.49 26.48 -13.79
CA VAL A 333 18.50 25.24 -13.00
C VAL A 333 18.95 25.48 -11.57
N MET A 334 20.01 26.28 -11.35
CA MET A 334 20.49 26.62 -10.00
C MET A 334 19.47 27.42 -9.20
N GLN A 335 18.76 28.37 -9.82
CA GLN A 335 17.71 29.14 -9.17
C GLN A 335 16.55 28.24 -8.71
N GLN A 336 16.07 27.37 -9.60
CA GLN A 336 15.01 26.42 -9.26
C GLN A 336 15.47 25.43 -8.17
N ARG A 337 16.72 24.95 -8.24
CA ARG A 337 17.32 24.09 -7.21
C ARG A 337 17.37 24.78 -5.85
N ALA A 338 17.76 26.05 -5.79
CA ALA A 338 17.80 26.79 -4.52
C ALA A 338 16.41 26.91 -3.89
N LEU A 339 15.38 27.25 -4.69
CA LEU A 339 14.00 27.34 -4.22
C LEU A 339 13.47 25.97 -3.74
N LEU A 340 13.74 24.91 -4.50
CA LEU A 340 13.37 23.55 -4.13
C LEU A 340 14.04 23.12 -2.82
N LYS A 341 15.36 23.31 -2.70
CA LYS A 341 16.11 22.97 -1.47
C LYS A 341 15.61 23.77 -0.27
N ASN A 342 15.31 25.06 -0.44
CA ASN A 342 14.73 25.88 0.63
C ASN A 342 13.36 25.33 1.09
N TYR A 343 12.52 24.91 0.15
CA TYR A 343 11.24 24.27 0.47
C TYR A 343 11.43 22.92 1.16
N PHE A 344 12.31 22.06 0.66
CA PHE A 344 12.63 20.75 1.25
C PHE A 344 13.25 20.85 2.66
N ALA A 345 14.02 21.91 2.93
CA ALA A 345 14.51 22.20 4.28
C ALA A 345 13.35 22.39 5.29
N THR A 346 12.22 22.96 4.87
CA THR A 346 11.02 23.07 5.73
C THR A 346 10.39 21.72 6.07
N LYS A 347 10.68 20.69 5.27
CA LYS A 347 10.26 19.30 5.46
C LYS A 347 11.31 18.47 6.21
N GLY A 348 12.44 19.08 6.56
CA GLY A 348 13.55 18.45 7.28
C GLY A 348 14.59 17.78 6.37
N LEU A 349 14.64 18.12 5.09
CA LEU A 349 15.64 17.60 4.14
C LEU A 349 16.75 18.63 3.88
N THR A 350 17.95 18.36 4.40
CA THR A 350 19.14 19.21 4.23
C THR A 350 20.35 18.40 3.77
N ASP A 351 21.43 19.05 3.32
CA ASP A 351 22.59 18.37 2.73
C ASP A 351 23.52 17.69 3.78
N ASP A 352 23.40 18.10 5.03
CA ASP A 352 24.24 17.71 6.17
C ASP A 352 23.72 16.49 6.95
N ILE A 353 22.51 16.02 6.66
CA ILE A 353 21.95 14.84 7.33
C ILE A 353 22.38 13.55 6.62
N ASN A 354 22.82 12.58 7.42
CA ASN A 354 22.90 11.19 7.00
C ASN A 354 21.65 10.48 7.54
N ALA A 355 20.56 10.61 6.79
CA ALA A 355 19.25 10.12 7.17
C ALA A 355 18.80 8.97 6.28
N ARG A 356 17.84 8.20 6.79
CA ARG A 356 17.10 7.19 6.02
C ARG A 356 15.66 7.62 5.93
N ILE A 357 15.17 7.74 4.70
CA ILE A 357 13.87 8.31 4.43
C ILE A 357 13.11 7.39 3.50
N CYS A 358 11.87 7.10 3.88
CA CYS A 358 10.93 6.45 2.98
C CYS A 358 10.23 7.49 2.12
N VAL A 359 10.09 7.20 0.83
CA VAL A 359 9.23 7.97 -0.06
C VAL A 359 8.15 7.07 -0.61
N VAL A 360 6.93 7.59 -0.71
CA VAL A 360 5.76 6.85 -1.18
C VAL A 360 5.14 7.55 -2.37
N ASP A 361 4.90 6.78 -3.44
CA ASP A 361 4.38 7.28 -4.71
C ASP A 361 3.53 6.19 -5.39
N VAL A 362 2.51 6.61 -6.14
CA VAL A 362 1.73 5.75 -7.06
C VAL A 362 2.28 5.86 -8.49
N GLY A 363 3.37 6.61 -8.68
CA GLY A 363 4.14 6.65 -9.91
C GLY A 363 4.89 5.34 -10.20
N TRP A 364 4.63 4.75 -11.36
CA TRP A 364 5.02 3.38 -11.70
C TRP A 364 6.52 3.14 -11.98
N ARG A 365 7.39 4.15 -11.89
CA ARG A 365 8.84 4.02 -12.20
C ARG A 365 9.74 4.75 -11.21
N GLY A 366 9.18 5.51 -10.27
CA GLY A 366 9.96 6.24 -9.28
C GLY A 366 10.89 7.33 -9.82
N THR A 367 10.53 8.01 -10.91
CA THR A 367 11.39 9.05 -11.51
C THR A 367 11.51 10.31 -10.63
N ILE A 368 10.46 10.67 -9.88
CA ILE A 368 10.52 11.79 -8.92
C ILE A 368 11.50 11.44 -7.80
N HIS A 369 11.44 10.20 -7.30
CA HIS A 369 12.38 9.68 -6.32
C HIS A 369 13.83 9.77 -6.84
N ASP A 370 14.10 9.38 -8.10
CA ASP A 370 15.44 9.54 -8.71
C ASP A 370 15.91 11.00 -8.68
N ASN A 371 15.02 11.94 -9.06
CA ASN A 371 15.34 13.36 -9.07
C ASN A 371 15.70 13.89 -7.67
N ILE A 372 14.98 13.45 -6.64
CA ILE A 372 15.23 13.85 -5.24
C ILE A 372 16.54 13.23 -4.73
N ALA A 373 16.77 11.96 -5.03
CA ALA A 373 17.98 11.25 -4.60
C ALA A 373 19.26 11.89 -5.18
N LEU A 374 19.21 12.39 -6.42
CA LEU A 374 20.30 13.15 -7.06
C LEU A 374 20.55 14.53 -6.43
N LEU A 375 19.57 15.10 -5.73
CA LEU A 375 19.73 16.36 -5.00
C LEU A 375 20.40 16.17 -3.62
N TYR A 376 20.28 14.98 -3.03
CA TYR A 376 20.72 14.64 -1.68
C TYR A 376 21.49 13.31 -1.65
N PRO A 377 22.74 13.27 -2.14
CA PRO A 377 23.52 12.04 -2.25
C PRO A 377 23.85 11.36 -0.90
N ASN A 378 23.78 12.12 0.22
CA ASN A 378 24.06 11.63 1.57
C ASN A 378 22.83 11.03 2.27
N ILE A 379 21.63 11.17 1.70
CA ILE A 379 20.40 10.59 2.24
C ILE A 379 20.11 9.29 1.49
N HIS A 380 19.83 8.21 2.22
CA HIS A 380 19.34 6.99 1.61
C HIS A 380 17.81 7.02 1.51
N PHE A 381 17.29 6.87 0.30
CA PHE A 381 15.85 6.86 0.06
C PHE A 381 15.33 5.45 -0.23
N THR A 382 14.34 5.00 0.55
CA THR A 382 13.61 3.76 0.30
C THR A 382 12.25 4.10 -0.30
N GLY A 383 12.09 3.86 -1.59
CA GLY A 383 10.85 4.10 -2.34
C GLY A 383 9.90 2.91 -2.25
N ILE A 384 8.67 3.17 -1.83
CA ILE A 384 7.62 2.16 -1.69
C ILE A 384 6.47 2.51 -2.62
N TYR A 385 6.14 1.58 -3.52
CA TYR A 385 5.20 1.81 -4.63
C TYR A 385 4.08 0.77 -4.62
N LEU A 386 2.91 1.14 -5.14
CA LEU A 386 1.84 0.16 -5.32
C LEU A 386 2.22 -0.88 -6.39
N GLY A 387 2.92 -0.47 -7.44
CA GLY A 387 3.51 -1.34 -8.46
C GLY A 387 4.68 -0.65 -9.16
N LEU A 388 5.62 -1.45 -9.68
CA LEU A 388 6.84 -0.97 -10.34
C LEU A 388 6.98 -1.56 -11.75
N GLN A 389 6.97 -0.68 -12.74
CA GLN A 389 7.43 -0.97 -14.10
C GLN A 389 8.96 -0.97 -14.14
N LYS A 390 9.50 -1.59 -15.19
CA LYS A 390 10.94 -1.56 -15.48
C LYS A 390 11.50 -0.15 -15.44
N PHE A 391 12.71 0.04 -14.93
CA PHE A 391 13.39 1.32 -15.04
C PHE A 391 13.81 1.59 -16.50
N LEU A 392 13.76 2.86 -16.91
CA LEU A 392 14.27 3.30 -18.22
C LEU A 392 15.65 3.95 -18.12
N ASN A 393 16.03 4.36 -16.91
CA ASN A 393 17.23 5.12 -16.62
C ASN A 393 18.01 4.42 -15.52
N GLU A 394 19.32 4.66 -15.47
CA GLU A 394 20.14 4.26 -14.33
C GLU A 394 19.59 4.86 -13.04
N GLN A 395 19.59 4.06 -11.98
CA GLN A 395 19.03 4.43 -10.69
C GLN A 395 20.13 5.01 -9.79
N PRO A 396 19.90 6.10 -9.05
CA PRO A 396 20.92 6.64 -8.14
C PRO A 396 21.31 5.63 -7.06
N SER A 397 22.59 5.58 -6.70
CA SER A 397 23.15 4.56 -5.80
C SER A 397 22.64 4.66 -4.35
N ASN A 398 22.08 5.81 -3.96
CA ASN A 398 21.48 6.06 -2.66
C ASN A 398 19.97 5.72 -2.62
N THR A 399 19.48 4.88 -3.53
CA THR A 399 18.06 4.50 -3.59
C THR A 399 17.86 2.99 -3.47
N SER A 400 16.76 2.61 -2.83
CA SER A 400 16.18 1.27 -2.86
C SER A 400 14.71 1.41 -3.25
N LYS A 401 14.18 0.54 -4.11
CA LYS A 401 12.77 0.59 -4.55
C LYS A 401 12.11 -0.76 -4.43
N VAL A 402 10.92 -0.78 -3.84
CA VAL A 402 10.12 -1.99 -3.65
C VAL A 402 8.66 -1.72 -3.97
N ALA A 403 7.95 -2.74 -4.45
CA ALA A 403 6.51 -2.67 -4.68
C ALA A 403 5.72 -3.55 -3.72
N PHE A 404 4.47 -3.16 -3.43
CA PHE A 404 3.48 -4.04 -2.81
C PHE A 404 2.91 -5.02 -3.83
N GLY A 405 2.47 -4.51 -4.97
CA GLY A 405 1.97 -5.30 -6.10
C GLY A 405 3.10 -5.86 -6.97
N PRO A 406 2.96 -5.83 -8.31
CA PRO A 406 4.00 -6.31 -9.21
C PRO A 406 5.24 -5.42 -9.24
N ASP A 407 6.42 -6.05 -9.31
CA ASP A 407 7.71 -5.37 -9.50
C ASP A 407 8.47 -5.98 -10.68
N LEU A 408 8.32 -5.38 -11.86
CA LEU A 408 8.91 -5.86 -13.11
C LEU A 408 10.43 -5.71 -13.20
N ASN A 409 11.08 -5.10 -12.20
CA ASN A 409 12.54 -5.03 -12.13
C ASN A 409 13.14 -6.30 -11.48
N HIS A 410 12.37 -6.99 -10.64
CA HIS A 410 12.81 -8.21 -9.96
C HIS A 410 12.08 -9.46 -10.45
N GLN A 411 10.78 -9.37 -10.71
CA GLN A 411 9.92 -10.50 -11.06
C GLN A 411 8.95 -10.12 -12.18
N LEU A 412 8.81 -10.98 -13.19
CA LEU A 412 7.87 -10.77 -14.30
C LEU A 412 6.45 -11.23 -13.99
N GLU A 413 6.08 -11.29 -12.71
CA GLU A 413 4.74 -11.68 -12.29
C GLU A 413 3.71 -10.58 -12.59
N TYR A 414 2.53 -11.00 -13.02
CA TYR A 414 1.35 -10.15 -13.25
C TYR A 414 1.61 -8.81 -13.98
N PRO A 415 2.29 -8.80 -15.15
CA PRO A 415 2.65 -7.58 -15.86
C PRO A 415 1.46 -6.79 -16.41
N HIS A 416 0.26 -7.38 -16.37
CA HIS A 416 -0.98 -6.78 -16.86
C HIS A 416 -1.52 -5.68 -15.94
N PHE A 417 -1.31 -5.76 -14.63
CA PHE A 417 -1.68 -4.69 -13.69
C PHE A 417 -1.03 -3.35 -14.03
N LEU A 418 0.15 -3.39 -14.65
CA LEU A 418 0.92 -2.22 -15.02
C LEU A 418 0.68 -1.76 -16.46
N ASP A 419 -0.23 -2.38 -17.20
CA ASP A 419 -0.63 -1.92 -18.54
C ASP A 419 -1.77 -0.91 -18.50
N SER A 420 -2.63 -0.97 -17.46
CA SER A 420 -3.77 -0.07 -17.29
C SER A 420 -3.77 0.51 -15.88
N VAL A 421 -2.87 1.46 -15.67
CA VAL A 421 -2.63 2.08 -14.36
C VAL A 421 -3.53 3.28 -14.05
N ALA A 422 -4.06 3.92 -15.10
CA ALA A 422 -4.84 5.15 -14.97
C ALA A 422 -6.10 5.03 -14.10
N PRO A 423 -6.84 3.89 -14.08
CA PRO A 423 -7.94 3.71 -13.12
C PRO A 423 -7.46 3.76 -11.66
N ILE A 424 -6.29 3.19 -11.36
CA ILE A 424 -5.73 3.24 -10.01
C ILE A 424 -5.32 4.67 -9.65
N GLU A 425 -4.62 5.37 -10.57
CA GLU A 425 -4.26 6.78 -10.38
C GLU A 425 -5.51 7.62 -10.07
N MET A 426 -6.60 7.45 -10.83
CA MET A 426 -7.87 8.15 -10.62
C MET A 426 -8.45 7.94 -9.23
N ILE A 427 -8.52 6.69 -8.75
CA ILE A 427 -9.16 6.40 -7.45
C ILE A 427 -8.31 6.84 -6.27
N THR A 428 -7.01 7.00 -6.46
CA THR A 428 -6.09 7.52 -5.43
C THR A 428 -5.87 9.02 -5.52
N ASN A 429 -6.31 9.70 -6.59
CA ASN A 429 -6.02 11.11 -6.84
C ASN A 429 -6.63 12.07 -5.80
N SER A 430 -6.17 13.33 -5.83
CA SER A 430 -6.69 14.43 -5.02
C SER A 430 -7.03 15.67 -5.87
N PRO A 431 -7.86 16.60 -5.36
CA PRO A 431 -8.27 17.80 -6.11
C PRO A 431 -7.22 18.93 -6.04
N SER A 432 -6.07 18.70 -5.40
CA SER A 432 -5.09 19.75 -5.06
C SER A 432 -4.17 20.13 -6.23
N GLY A 433 -4.38 19.58 -7.42
CA GLY A 433 -3.58 19.88 -8.61
C GLY A 433 -2.13 19.41 -8.55
N SER A 434 -1.35 19.76 -9.58
CA SER A 434 0.06 19.37 -9.71
C SER A 434 0.99 20.49 -9.30
N VAL A 435 2.11 20.16 -8.66
CA VAL A 435 3.17 21.13 -8.33
C VAL A 435 3.90 21.54 -9.61
N THR A 436 4.01 22.84 -9.87
CA THR A 436 4.73 23.40 -11.02
C THR A 436 6.07 24.02 -10.64
N GLY A 437 6.25 24.38 -9.36
CA GLY A 437 7.49 24.97 -8.86
C GLY A 437 7.37 25.40 -7.40
N TYR A 438 8.25 26.28 -6.96
CA TYR A 438 8.33 26.76 -5.57
C TYR A 438 8.58 28.26 -5.56
N GLY A 439 8.03 28.95 -4.55
CA GLY A 439 8.16 30.40 -4.43
C GLY A 439 7.84 30.91 -3.04
N LEU A 440 8.00 32.21 -2.84
CA LEU A 440 7.67 32.88 -1.58
C LEU A 440 6.25 33.42 -1.63
N GLU A 441 5.41 32.99 -0.69
CA GLU A 441 4.10 33.60 -0.41
C GLU A 441 4.07 34.05 1.04
N ASN A 442 3.74 35.34 1.27
CA ASN A 442 3.69 35.95 2.61
C ASN A 442 4.97 35.71 3.45
N GLY A 443 6.14 35.73 2.80
CA GLY A 443 7.44 35.51 3.44
C GLY A 443 7.77 34.05 3.78
N LYS A 444 6.92 33.09 3.40
CA LYS A 444 7.17 31.66 3.58
C LYS A 444 7.39 30.99 2.22
N ILE A 445 8.32 30.04 2.17
CA ILE A 445 8.52 29.22 0.98
C ILE A 445 7.37 28.20 0.88
N VAL A 446 6.72 28.13 -0.28
CA VAL A 446 5.59 27.24 -0.55
C VAL A 446 5.73 26.59 -1.92
N ALA A 447 5.06 25.45 -2.10
CA ALA A 447 4.92 24.81 -3.40
C ALA A 447 3.81 25.50 -4.20
N ILE A 448 4.12 25.88 -5.44
CA ILE A 448 3.18 26.48 -6.38
C ILE A 448 2.49 25.35 -7.15
N ARG A 449 1.15 25.39 -7.19
CA ARG A 449 0.32 24.36 -7.80
C ARG A 449 -0.46 24.90 -8.99
N SER A 450 -0.66 24.05 -9.99
CA SER A 450 -1.61 24.25 -11.07
C SER A 450 -2.81 23.34 -10.83
N VAL A 451 -3.95 23.96 -10.55
CA VAL A 451 -5.23 23.28 -10.35
C VAL A 451 -6.06 23.43 -11.62
N ASN A 452 -6.70 22.35 -12.04
CA ASN A 452 -7.60 22.34 -13.18
C ASN A 452 -8.97 21.80 -12.73
N ASP A 453 -9.97 22.66 -12.72
CA ASP A 453 -11.32 22.32 -12.26
C ASP A 453 -11.97 21.20 -13.10
N ASP A 454 -11.63 21.12 -14.40
CA ASP A 454 -12.13 20.05 -15.27
C ASP A 454 -11.56 18.68 -14.87
N GLU A 455 -10.31 18.61 -14.42
CA GLU A 455 -9.70 17.36 -13.88
C GLU A 455 -10.35 16.94 -12.56
N ASN A 456 -10.75 17.92 -11.75
CA ASN A 456 -11.33 17.68 -10.44
C ASN A 456 -12.79 17.20 -10.49
N SER A 457 -13.47 17.36 -11.63
CA SER A 457 -14.87 16.93 -11.80
C SER A 457 -15.07 15.43 -11.48
N ALA A 458 -14.20 14.56 -11.97
CA ALA A 458 -14.25 13.13 -11.67
C ALA A 458 -13.95 12.84 -10.20
N TRP A 459 -13.12 13.66 -9.56
CA TRP A 459 -12.87 13.52 -8.13
C TRP A 459 -14.13 13.82 -7.32
N HIS A 460 -14.82 14.92 -7.63
CA HIS A 460 -16.05 15.30 -6.96
C HIS A 460 -17.21 14.33 -7.21
N ASN A 461 -17.32 13.79 -8.42
CA ASN A 461 -18.44 12.94 -8.82
C ASN A 461 -18.28 11.48 -8.36
N PHE A 462 -17.05 10.99 -8.18
CA PHE A 462 -16.79 9.58 -7.88
C PHE A 462 -15.71 9.39 -6.79
N THR A 463 -14.48 9.87 -7.04
CA THR A 463 -13.30 9.50 -6.22
C THR A 463 -13.47 9.86 -4.75
N LYS A 464 -14.06 11.02 -4.44
CA LYS A 464 -14.30 11.46 -3.06
C LYS A 464 -15.12 10.43 -2.27
N THR A 465 -16.30 10.09 -2.77
CA THR A 465 -17.23 9.15 -2.11
C THR A 465 -16.64 7.74 -2.03
N PHE A 466 -15.92 7.33 -3.07
CA PHE A 466 -15.18 6.07 -3.09
C PHE A 466 -14.08 6.02 -2.01
N GLN A 467 -13.27 7.07 -1.88
CA GLN A 467 -12.23 7.20 -0.86
C GLN A 467 -12.82 7.23 0.55
N GLU A 468 -13.96 7.92 0.76
CA GLU A 468 -14.69 7.90 2.03
C GLU A 468 -15.12 6.48 2.43
N GLY A 469 -15.56 5.67 1.47
CA GLY A 469 -15.84 4.24 1.68
C GLY A 469 -14.61 3.46 2.13
N ILE A 470 -13.45 3.69 1.49
CA ILE A 470 -12.19 3.05 1.90
C ILE A 470 -11.82 3.43 3.33
N LEU A 471 -11.84 4.72 3.66
CA LEU A 471 -11.46 5.22 4.98
C LEU A 471 -12.39 4.69 6.08
N ALA A 472 -13.69 4.56 5.79
CA ALA A 472 -14.64 3.91 6.70
C ALA A 472 -14.31 2.43 6.93
N GLY A 473 -13.93 1.70 5.88
CA GLY A 473 -13.46 0.31 6.00
C GLY A 473 -12.14 0.19 6.77
N MET A 474 -11.22 1.15 6.60
CA MET A 474 -9.91 1.17 7.26
C MET A 474 -10.03 1.14 8.78
N GLU A 475 -11.07 1.75 9.37
CA GLU A 475 -11.28 1.72 10.83
C GLU A 475 -11.43 0.28 11.36
N SER A 476 -12.25 -0.53 10.68
CA SER A 476 -12.53 -1.90 11.10
C SER A 476 -11.40 -2.85 10.66
N PHE A 477 -10.77 -2.58 9.52
CA PHE A 477 -9.61 -3.35 9.07
C PHE A 477 -8.40 -3.15 9.99
N SER A 478 -8.14 -1.91 10.44
CA SER A 478 -7.00 -1.60 11.33
C SER A 478 -7.16 -2.26 12.71
N ALA A 479 -8.38 -2.39 13.22
CA ALA A 479 -8.64 -3.19 14.42
C ALA A 479 -8.35 -4.70 14.19
N ALA A 480 -8.71 -5.22 13.01
CA ALA A 480 -8.43 -6.61 12.65
C ALA A 480 -6.92 -6.88 12.48
N VAL A 481 -6.14 -5.90 11.99
CA VAL A 481 -4.68 -6.03 11.89
C VAL A 481 -4.05 -6.41 13.23
N LEU A 482 -4.45 -5.73 14.30
CA LEU A 482 -3.95 -6.01 15.65
C LEU A 482 -4.45 -7.35 16.19
N SER A 483 -5.71 -7.69 15.91
CA SER A 483 -6.36 -8.89 16.44
C SER A 483 -5.85 -10.19 15.82
N TYR A 484 -5.45 -10.14 14.54
CA TYR A 484 -5.01 -11.32 13.78
C TYR A 484 -3.53 -11.27 13.40
N GLY A 485 -2.79 -10.23 13.80
CA GLY A 485 -1.36 -10.08 13.43
C GLY A 485 -1.14 -9.95 11.92
N ILE A 486 -2.01 -9.22 11.23
CA ILE A 486 -2.04 -9.16 9.76
C ILE A 486 -0.86 -8.33 9.24
N THR A 487 -0.07 -8.92 8.35
CA THR A 487 1.00 -8.24 7.59
C THR A 487 0.57 -7.97 6.16
N HIS A 488 1.35 -7.15 5.43
CA HIS A 488 1.10 -6.92 4.00
C HIS A 488 1.05 -8.23 3.19
N ASP A 489 1.87 -9.23 3.55
CA ASP A 489 1.94 -10.52 2.85
C ASP A 489 0.66 -11.33 2.99
N VAL A 490 -0.01 -11.27 4.16
CA VAL A 490 -1.31 -11.90 4.39
C VAL A 490 -2.37 -11.30 3.47
N VAL A 491 -2.36 -9.97 3.30
CA VAL A 491 -3.40 -9.26 2.53
C VAL A 491 -3.14 -9.31 1.03
N ARG A 492 -1.88 -9.51 0.61
CA ARG A 492 -1.42 -9.29 -0.77
C ARG A 492 -2.23 -10.04 -1.83
N GLY A 493 -2.49 -11.34 -1.63
CA GLY A 493 -3.23 -12.16 -2.61
C GLY A 493 -4.63 -11.60 -2.90
N TYR A 494 -5.40 -11.38 -1.84
CA TYR A 494 -6.75 -10.81 -1.94
C TYR A 494 -6.75 -9.37 -2.48
N ALA A 495 -5.76 -8.55 -2.09
CA ALA A 495 -5.59 -7.20 -2.62
C ALA A 495 -5.33 -7.17 -4.14
N LEU A 496 -4.56 -8.11 -4.68
CA LEU A 496 -4.33 -8.22 -6.12
C LEU A 496 -5.61 -8.63 -6.87
N ASN A 497 -6.44 -9.47 -6.28
CA ASN A 497 -7.76 -9.80 -6.84
C ASN A 497 -8.67 -8.56 -6.90
N ILE A 498 -8.66 -7.73 -5.86
CA ILE A 498 -9.38 -6.43 -5.88
C ILE A 498 -8.85 -5.53 -6.99
N TRP A 499 -7.53 -5.40 -7.12
CA TRP A 499 -6.94 -4.61 -8.20
C TRP A 499 -7.44 -5.12 -9.56
N ASP A 500 -7.43 -6.43 -9.79
CA ASP A 500 -7.86 -7.03 -11.07
C ASP A 500 -9.31 -6.64 -11.39
N VAL A 501 -10.20 -6.72 -10.40
CA VAL A 501 -11.60 -6.27 -10.54
C VAL A 501 -11.68 -4.80 -10.92
N LEU A 502 -10.89 -3.91 -10.31
CA LEU A 502 -10.90 -2.48 -10.62
C LEU A 502 -10.46 -2.20 -12.06
N ILE A 503 -9.42 -2.89 -12.54
CA ILE A 503 -8.91 -2.71 -13.91
C ILE A 503 -9.63 -3.56 -14.96
N SER A 504 -10.56 -4.44 -14.58
CA SER A 504 -11.39 -5.21 -15.53
C SER A 504 -12.51 -4.41 -16.19
N GLY A 505 -12.80 -3.19 -15.70
CA GLY A 505 -13.94 -2.37 -16.17
C GLY A 505 -15.30 -2.96 -15.83
N SER A 506 -15.36 -3.91 -14.89
CA SER A 506 -16.61 -4.55 -14.45
C SER A 506 -17.50 -3.60 -13.65
N ASN A 507 -16.94 -2.58 -13.00
CA ASN A 507 -17.71 -1.57 -12.28
C ASN A 507 -18.11 -0.42 -13.22
N LYS A 508 -19.42 -0.23 -13.40
CA LYS A 508 -19.97 0.80 -14.28
C LYS A 508 -19.63 2.22 -13.80
N SER A 509 -19.81 2.51 -12.52
CA SER A 509 -19.59 3.86 -11.96
C SER A 509 -18.14 4.31 -12.11
N LEU A 510 -17.19 3.41 -11.78
CA LEU A 510 -15.76 3.62 -12.00
C LEU A 510 -15.45 3.88 -13.49
N THR A 511 -16.03 3.06 -14.38
CA THR A 511 -15.79 3.17 -15.82
C THR A 511 -16.35 4.48 -16.38
N ASP A 512 -17.54 4.88 -15.97
CA ASP A 512 -18.18 6.13 -16.38
C ASP A 512 -17.39 7.35 -15.87
N ALA A 513 -16.94 7.32 -14.61
CA ALA A 513 -16.07 8.36 -14.05
C ALA A 513 -14.74 8.48 -14.82
N PHE A 514 -14.10 7.34 -15.12
CA PHE A 514 -12.87 7.30 -15.91
C PHE A 514 -13.07 7.85 -17.32
N ASN A 515 -14.19 7.53 -17.97
CA ASN A 515 -14.45 7.97 -19.33
C ASN A 515 -14.68 9.48 -19.44
N ASN A 516 -15.12 10.11 -18.36
CA ASN A 516 -15.34 11.55 -18.29
C ASN A 516 -14.07 12.32 -17.86
N LEU A 517 -12.96 11.64 -17.57
CA LEU A 517 -11.69 12.30 -17.25
C LEU A 517 -10.98 12.85 -18.48
N ASN A 518 -10.63 14.13 -18.39
CA ASN A 518 -9.67 14.76 -19.29
C ASN A 518 -8.25 14.50 -18.76
N HIS A 519 -7.48 13.63 -19.43
CA HIS A 519 -6.09 13.35 -19.04
C HIS A 519 -5.10 14.40 -19.58
N ASN A 520 -4.46 15.18 -18.70
CA ASN A 520 -3.37 16.10 -19.07
C ASN A 520 -1.98 15.47 -18.86
N GLU A 521 -1.14 15.46 -19.89
CA GLU A 521 0.29 15.12 -19.81
C GLU A 521 1.15 16.33 -20.22
N THR A 522 1.40 17.24 -19.29
CA THR A 522 2.21 18.45 -19.55
C THR A 522 3.71 18.12 -19.62
N PHE A 523 4.17 17.09 -18.89
CA PHE A 523 5.56 16.66 -18.85
C PHE A 523 5.93 15.87 -20.13
N GLY A 524 7.04 16.23 -20.80
CA GLY A 524 7.48 15.59 -22.03
C GLY A 524 6.78 16.08 -23.30
N LEU A 525 5.45 16.17 -23.31
CA LEU A 525 4.63 16.47 -24.50
C LEU A 525 4.14 17.93 -24.59
N GLY A 526 4.29 18.72 -23.53
CA GLY A 526 4.18 20.19 -23.59
C GLY A 526 2.78 20.78 -23.82
N GLY A 527 1.67 20.02 -23.69
CA GLY A 527 0.34 20.60 -23.89
C GLY A 527 -0.87 19.76 -23.46
N TYR A 528 -2.02 20.45 -23.41
CA TYR A 528 -3.35 19.87 -23.23
C TYR A 528 -3.77 19.09 -24.49
N VAL A 529 -3.78 17.76 -24.42
CA VAL A 529 -4.47 16.99 -25.45
C VAL A 529 -5.95 16.99 -25.07
N LYS A 530 -6.77 17.79 -25.74
CA LYS A 530 -8.24 17.70 -25.64
C LYS A 530 -8.67 16.33 -26.21
N LYS A 531 -8.77 15.32 -25.34
CA LYS A 531 -9.00 13.89 -25.67
C LYS A 531 -10.47 13.53 -25.92
N ASN A 532 -11.28 14.45 -26.45
CA ASN A 532 -12.69 14.17 -26.69
C ASN A 532 -12.97 13.45 -28.03
N HIS A 533 -11.97 13.35 -28.92
CA HIS A 533 -12.15 12.62 -30.18
C HIS A 533 -11.74 11.15 -30.02
N VAL A 534 -12.73 10.27 -29.92
CA VAL A 534 -12.52 8.82 -30.00
C VAL A 534 -12.39 8.44 -31.48
N PRO A 535 -11.30 7.76 -31.90
CA PRO A 535 -11.13 7.31 -33.27
C PRO A 535 -12.33 6.48 -33.73
N THR A 536 -12.87 6.83 -34.88
CA THR A 536 -13.90 6.06 -35.57
C THR A 536 -13.31 4.81 -36.22
N THR A 537 -14.13 3.80 -36.52
CA THR A 537 -13.69 2.59 -37.24
C THR A 537 -12.97 2.95 -38.55
N PHE A 538 -13.43 3.98 -39.26
CA PHE A 538 -12.80 4.44 -40.49
C PHE A 538 -11.41 5.05 -40.25
N GLU A 539 -11.24 5.86 -39.22
CA GLU A 539 -9.94 6.42 -38.84
C GLU A 539 -8.95 5.33 -38.42
N ILE A 540 -9.42 4.32 -37.70
CA ILE A 540 -8.61 3.15 -37.31
C ILE A 540 -8.15 2.39 -38.55
N LEU A 541 -9.05 2.05 -39.48
CA LEU A 541 -8.69 1.28 -40.68
C LEU A 541 -7.82 2.10 -41.66
N SER A 542 -8.11 3.39 -41.82
CA SER A 542 -7.34 4.29 -42.68
C SER A 542 -5.95 4.61 -42.11
N SER A 543 -5.69 4.34 -40.82
CA SER A 543 -4.36 4.50 -40.22
C SER A 543 -3.25 3.68 -40.90
N LEU A 544 -3.60 2.59 -41.61
CA LEU A 544 -2.62 1.80 -42.37
C LEU A 544 -2.03 2.56 -43.58
N TRP A 545 -2.63 3.69 -43.98
CA TRP A 545 -2.40 4.37 -45.26
C TRP A 545 -2.25 5.89 -45.06
N ASN A 546 -3.00 6.45 -44.10
CA ASN A 546 -3.02 7.88 -43.77
C ASN A 546 -2.13 8.16 -42.55
N LYS A 547 -1.04 8.90 -42.77
CA LYS A 547 -0.08 9.26 -41.71
C LYS A 547 -0.69 10.08 -40.59
N LYS A 548 -1.64 10.99 -40.89
CA LYS A 548 -2.30 11.84 -39.89
C LYS A 548 -3.20 11.02 -38.98
N ASN A 549 -4.02 10.12 -39.56
CA ASN A 549 -4.90 9.24 -38.79
C ASN A 549 -4.08 8.23 -37.97
N ARG A 550 -2.95 7.75 -38.50
CA ARG A 550 -2.00 6.91 -37.75
C ARG A 550 -1.44 7.63 -36.53
N ALA A 551 -0.98 8.86 -36.69
CA ALA A 551 -0.46 9.64 -35.57
C ALA A 551 -1.55 9.86 -34.50
N ALA A 552 -2.77 10.25 -34.92
CA ALA A 552 -3.88 10.43 -34.00
C ALA A 552 -4.28 9.14 -33.26
N LEU A 553 -4.29 7.99 -33.95
CA LEU A 553 -4.57 6.69 -33.34
C LEU A 553 -3.50 6.28 -32.33
N ILE A 554 -2.21 6.47 -32.67
CA ILE A 554 -1.10 6.15 -31.76
C ILE A 554 -1.20 7.02 -30.50
N GLU A 555 -1.44 8.32 -30.64
CA GLU A 555 -1.63 9.23 -29.51
C GLU A 555 -2.84 8.83 -28.65
N PHE A 556 -3.95 8.43 -29.28
CA PHE A 556 -5.11 7.90 -28.55
C PHE A 556 -4.78 6.63 -27.76
N ILE A 557 -4.07 5.66 -28.36
CA ILE A 557 -3.68 4.41 -27.70
C ILE A 557 -2.71 4.66 -26.54
N LYS A 558 -1.73 5.54 -26.72
CA LYS A 558 -0.80 5.93 -25.64
C LYS A 558 -1.56 6.54 -24.46
N ALA A 559 -2.54 7.39 -24.76
CA ALA A 559 -3.39 8.04 -23.78
C ALA A 559 -4.44 7.12 -23.13
N ASN A 560 -4.90 6.09 -23.84
CA ASN A 560 -5.96 5.19 -23.42
C ASN A 560 -5.47 3.75 -23.52
N GLN A 561 -4.75 3.30 -22.48
CA GLN A 561 -4.21 1.93 -22.40
C GLN A 561 -5.19 0.96 -21.71
N TRP A 562 -6.41 1.40 -21.38
CA TRP A 562 -7.43 0.60 -20.70
C TRP A 562 -8.45 0.03 -21.69
N SER A 563 -8.11 -1.09 -22.33
CA SER A 563 -8.96 -1.69 -23.38
C SER A 563 -10.29 -2.20 -22.85
N ASP A 564 -10.34 -2.73 -21.62
CA ASP A 564 -11.58 -3.21 -21.01
C ASP A 564 -12.58 -2.08 -20.70
N GLY A 565 -12.09 -0.93 -20.24
CA GLY A 565 -12.90 0.29 -20.12
C GLY A 565 -13.54 0.70 -21.46
N ILE A 566 -12.81 0.58 -22.58
CA ILE A 566 -13.34 0.86 -23.93
C ILE A 566 -14.44 -0.13 -24.32
N ARG A 567 -14.28 -1.43 -24.05
CA ARG A 567 -15.31 -2.45 -24.36
C ARG A 567 -16.64 -2.18 -23.64
N LYS A 568 -16.57 -1.55 -22.47
CA LYS A 568 -17.71 -1.25 -21.60
C LYS A 568 -18.33 0.13 -21.81
N ARG A 569 -17.82 0.95 -22.74
CA ARG A 569 -18.44 2.22 -23.12
C ARG A 569 -19.80 2.01 -23.79
N ASP A 570 -20.80 2.76 -23.32
CA ASP A 570 -22.17 2.77 -23.86
C ASP A 570 -22.36 3.80 -24.99
N ASN A 571 -21.53 4.85 -25.02
CA ASN A 571 -21.62 5.93 -26.00
C ASN A 571 -20.88 5.65 -27.32
N LEU A 572 -20.40 4.42 -27.54
CA LEU A 572 -19.69 4.02 -28.75
C LEU A 572 -20.44 2.89 -29.48
N PRO A 573 -20.52 2.94 -30.83
CA PRO A 573 -21.06 1.82 -31.60
C PRO A 573 -20.29 0.51 -31.32
N SER A 574 -21.00 -0.61 -31.19
CA SER A 574 -20.42 -1.91 -30.84
C SER A 574 -19.21 -2.30 -31.69
N LEU A 575 -19.31 -2.14 -33.02
CA LEU A 575 -18.20 -2.44 -33.93
C LEU A 575 -16.97 -1.58 -33.65
N ASN A 576 -17.18 -0.28 -33.39
CA ASN A 576 -16.08 0.65 -33.14
C ASN A 576 -15.34 0.30 -31.85
N LYS A 577 -16.07 0.08 -30.75
CA LYS A 577 -15.45 -0.22 -29.46
C LYS A 577 -14.66 -1.53 -29.46
N TYR A 578 -15.14 -2.58 -30.14
CA TYR A 578 -14.38 -3.84 -30.22
C TYR A 578 -13.13 -3.72 -31.09
N ILE A 579 -13.20 -3.03 -32.22
CA ILE A 579 -12.02 -2.80 -33.08
C ILE A 579 -10.98 -1.95 -32.35
N LEU A 580 -11.42 -0.88 -31.68
CA LEU A 580 -10.54 0.00 -30.91
C LEU A 580 -9.88 -0.75 -29.74
N ALA A 581 -10.66 -1.52 -28.98
CA ALA A 581 -10.14 -2.31 -27.87
C ALA A 581 -9.15 -3.40 -28.34
N LEU A 582 -9.42 -4.09 -29.45
CA LEU A 582 -8.48 -5.03 -30.06
C LEU A 582 -7.19 -4.34 -30.51
N THR A 583 -7.29 -3.13 -31.05
CA THR A 583 -6.12 -2.35 -31.47
C THR A 583 -5.25 -1.98 -30.26
N ILE A 584 -5.86 -1.61 -29.14
CA ILE A 584 -5.16 -1.36 -27.87
C ILE A 584 -4.50 -2.64 -27.36
N ASP A 585 -5.21 -3.79 -27.35
CA ASP A 585 -4.64 -5.07 -26.93
C ASP A 585 -3.41 -5.45 -27.76
N LEU A 586 -3.48 -5.29 -29.09
CA LEU A 586 -2.37 -5.57 -29.99
C LEU A 586 -1.17 -4.65 -29.71
N ALA A 587 -1.43 -3.37 -29.43
CA ALA A 587 -0.38 -2.42 -29.06
C ALA A 587 0.28 -2.78 -27.71
N VAL A 588 -0.52 -3.16 -26.71
CA VAL A 588 -0.03 -3.64 -25.40
C VAL A 588 0.77 -4.93 -25.56
N PHE A 589 0.28 -5.89 -26.36
CA PHE A 589 0.99 -7.12 -26.67
C PHE A 589 2.32 -6.86 -27.36
N TYR A 590 2.33 -5.96 -28.35
CA TYR A 590 3.56 -5.52 -29.03
C TYR A 590 4.55 -4.89 -28.04
N LYS A 591 4.08 -3.97 -27.19
CA LYS A 591 4.89 -3.35 -26.13
C LYS A 591 5.49 -4.39 -25.18
N ARG A 592 4.70 -5.37 -24.74
CA ARG A 592 5.16 -6.48 -23.89
C ARG A 592 6.23 -7.34 -24.58
N LYS A 593 6.04 -7.69 -25.84
CA LYS A 593 6.91 -8.64 -26.55
C LYS A 593 8.23 -8.01 -27.04
N PHE A 594 8.19 -6.76 -27.47
CA PHE A 594 9.31 -6.12 -28.17
C PHE A 594 9.96 -4.97 -27.39
N TYR A 595 9.21 -4.28 -26.52
CA TYR A 595 9.71 -3.09 -25.80
C TYR A 595 9.98 -3.32 -24.30
N ARG A 596 9.38 -4.33 -23.66
CA ARG A 596 9.73 -4.74 -22.28
C ARG A 596 10.99 -5.62 -22.19
N LYS A 597 11.64 -5.93 -23.32
CA LYS A 597 12.79 -6.84 -23.41
C LYS A 597 14.16 -6.17 -23.26
N TYR A 598 14.20 -4.90 -22.90
CA TYR A 598 15.37 -4.25 -22.33
C TYR A 598 15.00 -3.86 -20.90
#